data_AF-A0A534K4L9-F1
#
_entry.id   AF-A0A534K4L9-F1
#
_cell.length_a   1.000
_cell.length_b   1.000
_cell.length_c   1.000
_cell.angle_alpha   90.00
_cell.angle_beta   90.00
_cell.angle_gamma   90.00
#
_symmetry.space_group_name_H-M   'P 1'
#
loop_
_entity.id
_entity.type
_entity.pdbx_description
1 polymer ?
#
loop_
_entity_poly.entity_id
_entity_poly.type
_entity_poly.pdbx_seq_one_letter_code
_entity_poly.pdbx_strand_id
1 'polypeptide(L)'
;MSLGVSVTIPFILNHSAPVPDTIVATIQDSNLLSVGFTLFFLDYRVGTQTTVVNNTTATLTLNASAAAFFRLEVTPPLTWPVSLPRDVRFRVHATTIDENVVADLDVTLHVTS
;
A
#
# COMPACT_ATOMS: atom_id res chain seq x y z
N MET A 1 -24.88 1.29 -14.34
CA MET A 1 -23.59 1.86 -14.79
C MET A 1 -22.68 1.89 -13.57
N SER A 2 -21.60 1.11 -13.53
CA SER A 2 -20.56 1.27 -12.50
C SER A 2 -19.30 1.78 -13.18
N LEU A 3 -18.84 2.95 -12.74
CA LEU A 3 -17.56 3.51 -13.13
C LEU A 3 -16.57 3.09 -12.03
N GLY A 4 -15.86 1.99 -12.25
CA GLY A 4 -14.74 1.65 -11.38
C GLY A 4 -13.60 2.64 -11.63
N VAL A 5 -13.18 3.37 -10.61
CA VAL A 5 -12.06 4.32 -10.69
C VAL A 5 -10.89 3.70 -9.93
N SER A 6 -9.79 3.43 -10.62
CA SER A 6 -8.53 3.07 -9.96
C SER A 6 -7.82 4.34 -9.48
N VAL A 7 -7.30 4.31 -8.26
CA VAL A 7 -6.47 5.39 -7.71
C VAL A 7 -5.08 4.86 -7.42
N THR A 8 -4.06 5.61 -7.84
CA THR A 8 -2.66 5.34 -7.50
C THR A 8 -2.22 6.19 -6.31
N ILE A 9 -1.68 5.53 -5.28
CA ILE A 9 -1.21 6.21 -4.07
C ILE A 9 0.31 6.02 -3.96
N PRO A 10 1.11 7.10 -3.98
CA PRO A 10 2.53 7.02 -3.73
C PRO A 10 2.82 6.92 -2.21
N PHE A 11 3.65 5.97 -1.82
CA PHE A 11 4.14 5.82 -0.44
C PHE A 11 5.67 5.83 -0.43
N ILE A 12 6.27 6.65 0.43
CA ILE A 12 7.73 6.78 0.57
C ILE A 12 8.15 6.11 1.87
N LEU A 13 9.06 5.16 1.76
CA LEU A 13 9.68 4.48 2.90
C LEU A 13 11.16 4.87 2.97
N ASN A 14 11.54 5.49 4.09
CA ASN A 14 12.93 5.86 4.37
C ASN A 14 13.47 4.96 5.48
N HIS A 15 14.65 4.39 5.27
CA HIS A 15 15.35 3.61 6.29
C HIS A 15 16.64 4.33 6.69
N SER A 16 16.86 4.49 8.00
CA SER A 16 17.99 5.25 8.54
C SER A 16 19.09 4.36 9.15
N ALA A 17 18.92 3.03 9.20
CA ALA A 17 19.92 2.16 9.79
C ALA A 17 21.15 2.02 8.87
N PRO A 18 22.37 2.00 9.44
CA PRO A 18 23.62 2.05 8.68
C PRO A 18 23.90 0.77 7.86
N VAL A 19 23.14 -0.30 8.10
CA VAL A 19 23.28 -1.59 7.42
C VAL A 19 22.05 -1.82 6.55
N PRO A 20 22.20 -2.36 5.33
CA PRO A 20 21.04 -2.77 4.54
C PRO A 20 20.18 -3.76 5.31
N ASP A 21 18.88 -3.51 5.36
CA ASP A 21 17.92 -4.36 6.04
C ASP A 21 16.80 -4.78 5.10
N THR A 22 16.26 -5.98 5.35
CA THR A 22 15.10 -6.49 4.63
C THR A 22 13.84 -5.95 5.28
N ILE A 23 13.11 -5.16 4.51
CA ILE A 23 11.84 -4.58 4.91
C ILE A 23 10.71 -5.33 4.22
N VAL A 24 9.65 -5.58 4.98
CA VAL A 24 8.41 -6.17 4.52
C VAL A 24 7.33 -5.09 4.66
N ALA A 25 6.84 -4.59 3.53
CA ALA A 25 5.70 -3.71 3.47
C ALA A 25 4.44 -4.52 3.20
N THR A 26 3.44 -4.39 4.06
CA THR A 26 2.19 -5.16 4.01
C THR A 26 1.00 -4.22 4.02
N ILE A 27 0.03 -4.45 3.14
CA ILE A 27 -1.27 -3.79 3.19
C ILE A 27 -2.11 -4.51 4.24
N GLN A 28 -2.50 -3.77 5.28
CA GLN A 28 -3.42 -4.21 6.32
C GLN A 28 -4.80 -3.63 6.02
N ASP A 29 -5.69 -4.51 5.56
CA ASP A 29 -7.05 -4.17 5.17
C ASP A 29 -7.95 -4.04 6.40
N SER A 30 -8.17 -2.82 6.86
CA SER A 30 -8.97 -2.63 8.08
C SER A 30 -10.47 -2.76 7.85
N ASN A 31 -11.01 -2.44 6.65
CA ASN A 31 -12.45 -2.58 6.34
C ASN A 31 -12.79 -2.72 4.83
N LEU A 32 -11.80 -2.82 3.94
CA LEU A 32 -12.00 -2.69 2.48
C LEU A 32 -12.51 -3.97 1.80
N LEU A 33 -11.98 -5.13 2.19
CA LEU A 33 -12.35 -6.41 1.58
C LEU A 33 -13.83 -6.75 1.78
N SER A 34 -14.41 -6.36 2.94
CA SER A 34 -15.83 -6.60 3.24
C SER A 34 -16.80 -5.81 2.36
N VAL A 35 -16.35 -4.71 1.77
CA VAL A 35 -17.13 -3.89 0.81
C VAL A 35 -16.69 -4.13 -0.64
N GLY A 36 -15.84 -5.14 -0.88
CA GLY A 36 -15.46 -5.60 -2.21
C GLY A 36 -14.40 -4.75 -2.91
N PHE A 37 -13.69 -3.90 -2.18
CA PHE A 37 -12.50 -3.22 -2.71
C PHE A 37 -11.31 -4.19 -2.77
N THR A 38 -10.46 -4.01 -3.78
CA THR A 38 -9.19 -4.72 -3.89
C THR A 38 -8.02 -3.76 -3.83
N LEU A 39 -6.96 -4.17 -3.15
CA LEU A 39 -5.75 -3.37 -2.94
C LEU A 39 -4.51 -4.22 -3.20
N PHE A 40 -3.54 -3.65 -3.90
CA PHE A 40 -2.24 -4.28 -4.10
C PHE A 40 -1.16 -3.24 -4.37
N PHE A 41 0.08 -3.58 -4.02
CA PHE A 41 1.25 -2.91 -4.57
C PHE A 41 1.37 -3.29 -6.05
N LEU A 42 1.39 -2.30 -6.93
CA LEU A 42 1.72 -2.49 -8.34
C LEU A 42 3.23 -2.73 -8.49
N ASP A 43 4.00 -1.82 -7.93
CA ASP A 43 5.46 -1.82 -7.95
C ASP A 43 6.02 -0.96 -6.84
N TYR A 44 7.32 -1.12 -6.62
CA TYR A 44 8.12 -0.16 -5.89
C TYR A 44 9.37 0.23 -6.66
N ARG A 45 9.90 1.41 -6.35
CA ARG A 45 11.13 1.94 -6.92
C ARG A 45 12.13 2.29 -5.83
N VAL A 46 13.36 1.80 -5.96
CA VAL A 46 14.52 2.19 -5.14
C VAL A 46 15.57 2.79 -6.07
N GLY A 47 15.90 4.07 -5.88
CA GLY A 47 16.80 4.79 -6.79
C GLY A 47 16.23 4.87 -8.22
N THR A 48 16.83 4.17 -9.18
CA THR A 48 16.34 4.06 -10.57
C THR A 48 15.73 2.70 -10.90
N GLN A 49 15.81 1.73 -9.98
CA GLN A 49 15.30 0.38 -10.19
C GLN A 49 13.84 0.29 -9.77
N THR A 50 12.99 -0.20 -10.68
CA THR A 50 11.58 -0.50 -10.42
C THR A 50 11.37 -2.01 -10.39
N THR A 51 10.62 -2.48 -9.39
CA THR A 51 10.27 -3.90 -9.21
C THR A 51 8.76 -4.04 -9.14
N VAL A 52 8.19 -4.87 -10.01
CA VAL A 52 6.76 -5.19 -10.01
C VAL A 52 6.44 -6.17 -8.89
N VAL A 53 5.32 -5.95 -8.20
CA VAL A 53 4.88 -6.75 -7.04
C VAL A 53 3.55 -7.46 -7.34
N ASN A 54 2.53 -6.70 -7.75
CA ASN A 54 1.15 -7.17 -7.96
C ASN A 54 0.63 -8.05 -6.80
N ASN A 55 0.84 -7.60 -5.56
CA ASN A 55 0.50 -8.35 -4.35
C ASN A 55 0.23 -7.39 -3.17
N THR A 56 -0.38 -7.87 -2.09
CA THR A 56 -0.61 -7.10 -0.85
C THR A 56 0.63 -7.00 0.03
N THR A 57 1.68 -7.74 -0.29
CA THR A 57 2.96 -7.74 0.42
C THR A 57 4.10 -7.49 -0.56
N ALA A 58 5.03 -6.62 -0.18
CA ALA A 58 6.24 -6.33 -0.91
C ALA A 58 7.46 -6.49 0.01
N THR A 59 8.44 -7.27 -0.42
CA THR A 59 9.71 -7.46 0.29
C THR A 59 10.82 -6.75 -0.49
N LEU A 60 11.59 -5.91 0.19
CA LEU A 60 12.70 -5.17 -0.41
C LEU A 60 13.84 -4.99 0.58
N THR A 61 15.04 -4.77 0.06
CA THR A 61 16.19 -4.38 0.87
C THR A 61 16.45 -2.89 0.72
N LEU A 62 16.58 -2.19 1.85
CA LEU A 62 16.89 -0.76 1.90
C LEU A 62 18.12 -0.50 2.77
N ASN A 63 19.00 0.39 2.34
CA ASN A 63 20.16 0.85 3.11
C ASN A 63 19.92 2.25 3.68
N ALA A 64 20.74 2.66 4.67
CA ALA A 64 20.84 4.06 5.04
C ALA A 64 21.12 4.88 3.78
N SER A 65 20.24 5.84 3.48
CA SER A 65 20.22 6.75 2.31
C SER A 65 19.29 6.35 1.16
N ALA A 66 18.78 5.11 1.10
CA ALA A 66 17.78 4.75 0.11
C ALA A 66 16.36 5.05 0.58
N ALA A 67 15.57 5.56 -0.35
CA ALA A 67 14.12 5.64 -0.22
C ALA A 67 13.48 4.67 -1.21
N ALA A 68 12.44 3.97 -0.76
CA ALA A 68 11.55 3.24 -1.65
C ALA A 68 10.27 4.02 -1.89
N PHE A 69 9.84 4.06 -3.15
CA PHE A 69 8.58 4.66 -3.58
C PHE A 69 7.65 3.56 -4.06
N PHE A 70 6.57 3.31 -3.34
CA PHE A 70 5.57 2.31 -3.69
C PHE A 70 4.44 2.97 -4.47
N ARG A 71 3.96 2.28 -5.51
CA ARG A 71 2.69 2.58 -6.16
C ARG A 71 1.66 1.54 -5.74
N LEU A 72 0.62 2.00 -5.09
CA LEU A 72 -0.51 1.16 -4.69
C LEU A 72 -1.67 1.41 -5.65
N GLU A 73 -2.35 0.34 -6.06
CA GLU A 73 -3.63 0.42 -6.75
C GLU A 73 -4.76 0.08 -5.78
N VAL A 74 -5.81 0.90 -5.82
CA VAL A 74 -7.07 0.64 -5.12
C VAL A 74 -8.17 0.62 -6.15
N THR A 75 -8.91 -0.49 -6.20
CA THR A 75 -10.01 -0.69 -7.15
C THR A 75 -11.32 -0.91 -6.39
N PRO A 76 -12.39 -0.15 -6.71
CA PRO A 76 -13.71 -0.35 -6.10
C PRO A 76 -14.39 -1.62 -6.61
N PRO A 77 -15.42 -2.12 -5.91
CA PRO A 77 -16.21 -3.26 -6.37
C PRO A 77 -16.91 -2.95 -7.71
N LEU A 78 -17.10 -3.98 -8.53
CA LEU A 78 -17.84 -3.86 -9.80
C LEU A 78 -19.32 -3.48 -9.58
N THR A 79 -19.88 -3.89 -8.44
CA THR A 79 -21.23 -3.55 -8.01
C THR A 79 -21.18 -2.92 -6.63
N TRP A 80 -21.72 -1.72 -6.52
CA TRP A 80 -21.75 -1.01 -5.25
C TRP A 80 -22.84 -1.58 -4.35
N PRO A 81 -22.58 -1.79 -3.05
CA PRO A 81 -23.62 -2.10 -2.10
C PRO A 81 -24.63 -0.94 -2.00
N VAL A 82 -25.88 -1.27 -1.65
CA VAL A 82 -26.99 -0.28 -1.53
C VAL A 82 -26.65 0.82 -0.52
N SER A 83 -25.85 0.49 0.50
CA SER A 83 -25.25 1.45 1.41
C SER A 83 -23.76 1.57 1.13
N LEU A 84 -23.36 2.69 0.54
CA LEU A 84 -21.95 3.02 0.33
C LEU A 84 -21.34 3.45 1.68
N PRO A 85 -20.21 2.85 2.09
CA PRO A 85 -19.46 3.41 3.20
C PRO A 85 -18.97 4.80 2.78
N ARG A 86 -19.12 5.80 3.66
CA ARG A 86 -18.63 7.16 3.39
C ARG A 86 -17.11 7.18 3.26
N ASP A 87 -16.45 6.42 4.13
CA ASP A 87 -15.00 6.30 4.19
C ASP A 87 -14.62 4.82 4.16
N VAL A 88 -13.55 4.52 3.43
CA VAL A 88 -12.85 3.24 3.52
C VAL A 88 -11.41 3.47 3.92
N ARG A 89 -10.86 2.57 4.73
CA ARG A 89 -9.55 2.73 5.36
C ARG A 89 -8.69 1.49 5.19
N PHE A 90 -7.40 1.72 5.05
CA PHE A 90 -6.36 0.71 5.13
C PHE A 90 -5.09 1.31 5.71
N ARG A 91 -4.19 0.43 6.09
CA ARG A 91 -2.84 0.80 6.54
C ARG A 91 -1.81 0.11 5.67
N VAL A 92 -0.74 0.82 5.36
CA VAL A 92 0.51 0.20 4.89
C VAL A 92 1.44 0.10 6.08
N HIS A 93 1.77 -1.13 6.47
CA HIS A 93 2.64 -1.43 7.60
C HIS A 93 3.98 -1.94 7.09
N ALA A 94 5.06 -1.21 7.38
CA ALA A 94 6.42 -1.58 7.00
C ALA A 94 7.22 -1.99 8.23
N THR A 95 7.76 -3.21 8.21
CA THR A 95 8.57 -3.79 9.29
C THR A 95 9.88 -4.32 8.77
N THR A 96 10.91 -4.39 9.61
CA THR A 96 12.08 -5.23 9.32
C THR A 96 11.70 -6.71 9.41
N ILE A 97 12.54 -7.62 8.92
CA ILE A 97 12.29 -9.06 9.03
C ILE A 97 12.16 -9.54 10.49
N ASP A 98 12.78 -8.81 11.42
CA ASP A 98 12.68 -9.03 12.87
C ASP A 98 11.45 -8.33 13.49
N GLU A 99 10.47 -7.94 12.67
CA GLU A 99 9.19 -7.31 13.04
C GLU A 99 9.31 -5.92 13.69
N ASN A 100 10.47 -5.27 13.60
CA ASN A 100 10.60 -3.90 14.08
C ASN A 100 9.88 -2.94 13.13
N VAL A 101 8.96 -2.13 13.66
CA VAL A 101 8.19 -1.17 12.86
C VAL A 101 9.12 -0.10 12.31
N VAL A 102 9.13 0.03 10.98
CA VAL A 102 9.87 1.06 10.25
C VAL A 102 8.97 2.24 9.94
N ALA A 103 7.75 1.97 9.46
CA ALA A 103 6.79 3.01 9.12
C ALA A 103 5.35 2.47 9.09
N ASP A 104 4.40 3.37 9.36
CA ASP A 104 2.97 3.16 9.15
C ASP A 104 2.40 4.31 8.33
N LEU A 105 1.56 3.97 7.35
CA LEU A 105 0.72 4.92 6.63
C LEU A 105 -0.73 4.51 6.73
N ASP A 106 -1.52 5.28 7.49
CA ASP A 106 -2.97 5.18 7.49
C ASP A 106 -3.55 5.96 6.30
N VAL A 107 -4.33 5.29 5.46
CA VAL A 107 -5.00 5.91 4.31
C VAL A 107 -6.51 5.87 4.53
N THR A 108 -7.15 7.02 4.33
CA THR A 108 -8.60 7.13 4.25
C THR A 108 -8.99 7.58 2.85
N LEU A 109 -9.86 6.81 2.20
CA LEU A 109 -10.47 7.18 0.93
C LEU A 109 -11.92 7.57 1.19
N HIS A 110 -12.29 8.73 0.66
CA HIS A 110 -13.68 9.21 0.70
C HIS A 110 -14.41 8.71 -0.54
N VAL A 111 -15.49 7.96 -0.33
CA VAL A 111 -16.34 7.47 -1.42
C VAL A 111 -17.38 8.55 -1.73
N THR A 112 -17.34 9.07 -2.95
CA THR A 112 -18.28 10.09 -3.44
C THR A 112 -19.15 9.49 -4.54
N SER A 113 -20.46 9.76 -4.49
CA SER A 113 -21.47 9.34 -5.48
C SER A 113 -21.47 10.21 -6.73
#